data_AF-A0A564T211-F1
#
_entry.id   AF-A0A564T211-F1
#
_cell.length_a   1.000
_cell.length_b   1.000
_cell.length_c   1.000
_cell.angle_alpha   90.00
_cell.angle_beta   90.00
_cell.angle_gamma   90.00
#
_symmetry.space_group_name_H-M   'P 1'
#
loop_
_entity.id
_entity.type
_entity.pdbx_description
1 polymer ?
#
loop_
_entity_poly.entity_id
_entity_poly.type
_entity_poly.pdbx_seq_one_letter_code
_entity_poly.pdbx_strand_id
1 'polypeptide(L)'
;MRLLNIGEQAPKHAHSTVNNLLLKGASGMNKRQLMAARGGYNGIDNLTSIELVRYQALEDMAIAMIKLGMTYQEIKAMVFRPQQGG
;
A
#
# COMPACT_ATOMS: atom_id res chain seq x y z
N MET A 1 -3.90 6.35 -11.36
CA MET A 1 -5.12 6.33 -10.52
C MET A 1 -6.06 5.20 -10.97
N ARG A 2 -5.65 3.93 -10.85
CA ARG A 2 -6.39 2.75 -11.35
C ARG A 2 -7.05 1.89 -10.26
N LEU A 3 -6.95 2.29 -8.99
CA LEU A 3 -7.44 1.50 -7.85
C LEU A 3 -8.81 1.87 -7.33
N LEU A 4 -9.43 2.91 -7.87
CA LEU A 4 -10.83 3.19 -7.55
C LEU A 4 -11.78 2.12 -8.13
N ASN A 5 -11.33 1.28 -9.07
CA ASN A 5 -12.19 0.29 -9.73
C ASN A 5 -12.17 -1.12 -9.12
N ILE A 6 -11.40 -1.35 -8.05
CA ILE A 6 -11.36 -2.65 -7.35
C ILE A 6 -12.27 -2.62 -6.10
N GLY A 7 -12.84 -1.45 -5.76
CA GLY A 7 -13.67 -1.25 -4.58
C GLY A 7 -15.06 -1.89 -4.61
N GLU A 8 -15.48 -2.50 -5.72
CA GLU A 8 -16.80 -3.13 -5.82
C GLU A 8 -16.83 -4.60 -5.37
N GLN A 9 -15.68 -5.26 -5.16
CA GLN A 9 -15.65 -6.73 -4.97
C GLN A 9 -14.91 -7.23 -3.71
N ALA A 10 -14.13 -6.40 -3.02
CA ALA A 10 -13.44 -6.82 -1.81
C ALA A 10 -13.95 -6.07 -0.55
N PRO A 11 -14.04 -6.74 0.60
CA PRO A 11 -14.59 -6.15 1.83
C PRO A 11 -13.85 -4.85 2.17
N LYS A 12 -14.58 -3.75 2.38
CA LYS A 12 -14.05 -2.39 2.63
C LYS A 12 -12.95 -2.34 3.70
N HIS A 13 -12.97 -3.25 4.67
CA HIS A 13 -11.94 -3.38 5.71
C HIS A 13 -10.60 -3.95 5.22
N ALA A 14 -10.60 -4.85 4.23
CA ALA A 14 -9.38 -5.38 3.63
C ALA A 14 -8.61 -4.29 2.87
N HIS A 15 -9.34 -3.42 2.16
CA HIS A 15 -8.73 -2.30 1.42
C HIS A 15 -7.99 -1.31 2.32
N SER A 16 -8.58 -0.91 3.45
CA SER A 16 -7.93 0.04 4.37
C SER A 16 -6.69 -0.57 5.03
N THR A 17 -6.75 -1.87 5.35
CA THR A 17 -5.63 -2.58 5.99
C THR A 17 -4.46 -2.75 5.02
N VAL A 18 -4.73 -3.19 3.78
CA VAL A 18 -3.71 -3.33 2.73
C VAL A 18 -3.11 -1.97 2.37
N ASN A 19 -3.92 -0.93 2.14
CA ASN A 19 -3.42 0.40 1.79
C ASN A 19 -2.46 0.95 2.87
N ASN A 20 -2.79 0.78 4.15
CA ASN A 20 -1.90 1.21 5.23
C ASN A 20 -0.58 0.41 5.29
N LEU A 21 -0.58 -0.87 4.89
CA LEU A 21 0.66 -1.63 4.69
C LEU A 21 1.49 -1.07 3.53
N LEU A 22 0.85 -0.81 2.38
CA LEU A 22 1.51 -0.31 1.18
C LEU A 22 2.13 1.07 1.44
N LEU A 23 1.42 1.97 2.12
CA LEU A 23 1.94 3.26 2.55
C LEU A 23 3.18 3.11 3.42
N LYS A 24 3.14 2.19 4.40
CA LYS A 24 4.28 1.93 5.28
C LYS A 24 5.46 1.29 4.54
N GLY A 25 5.22 0.41 3.58
CA GLY A 25 6.28 -0.17 2.73
C GLY A 25 6.92 0.86 1.79
N ALA A 26 6.12 1.79 1.25
CA ALA A 26 6.59 2.79 0.30
C ALA A 26 7.31 3.99 0.96
N SER A 27 6.77 4.48 2.07
CA SER A 27 7.22 5.71 2.75
C SER A 27 7.85 5.48 4.12
N GLY A 28 7.78 4.27 4.67
CA GLY A 28 8.13 3.99 6.07
C GLY A 28 7.08 4.44 7.09
N MET A 29 6.06 5.18 6.66
CA MET A 29 5.07 5.83 7.52
C MET A 29 3.66 5.31 7.24
N ASN A 30 2.85 5.15 8.30
CA ASN A 30 1.43 4.85 8.15
C ASN A 30 0.63 6.11 7.76
N LYS A 31 -0.63 5.95 7.35
CA LYS A 31 -1.49 7.09 6.93
C LYS A 31 -1.52 8.22 7.97
N ARG A 32 -1.63 7.90 9.27
CA ARG A 32 -1.69 8.90 10.35
C ARG A 32 -0.36 9.64 10.51
N GLN A 33 0.76 8.93 10.39
CA GLN A 33 2.10 9.52 10.45
C GLN A 33 2.36 10.42 9.24
N LEU A 34 1.95 10.03 8.03
CA LEU A 34 2.04 10.88 6.85
C LEU A 34 1.20 12.15 6.99
N MET A 35 -0.02 12.03 7.50
CA MET A 35 -0.88 13.19 7.79
C MET A 35 -0.28 14.11 8.86
N ALA A 36 0.28 13.54 9.94
CA ALA A 36 0.91 14.31 11.01
C ALA A 36 2.22 14.97 10.58
N ALA A 37 3.04 14.29 9.78
CA ALA A 37 4.35 14.77 9.34
C ALA A 37 4.25 15.81 8.20
N ARG A 38 3.21 15.74 7.36
CA ARG A 38 3.10 16.58 6.15
C ARG A 38 1.82 17.41 6.06
N GLY A 39 0.89 17.29 7.02
CA GLY A 39 -0.28 18.16 7.14
C GLY A 39 -1.38 17.97 6.08
N GLY A 40 -1.27 17.01 5.16
CA GLY A 40 -2.27 16.81 4.10
C GLY A 40 -3.50 15.97 4.49
N TYR A 41 -4.59 16.13 3.74
CA TYR A 41 -5.87 15.46 3.93
C TYR A 41 -5.84 13.95 3.63
N ASN A 42 -4.93 13.49 2.77
CA ASN A 42 -4.76 12.08 2.41
C ASN A 42 -3.28 11.68 2.38
N GLY A 43 -2.97 10.48 2.84
CA GLY A 43 -1.58 9.97 2.92
C GLY A 43 -0.89 9.82 1.56
N ILE A 44 -1.65 9.60 0.47
CA ILE A 44 -1.10 9.39 -0.89
C ILE A 44 -0.69 10.73 -1.53
N ASP A 45 -1.46 11.80 -1.32
CA ASP A 45 -1.18 13.14 -1.88
C ASP A 45 0.09 13.76 -1.25
N ASN A 46 0.49 13.27 -0.07
CA ASN A 46 1.70 13.68 0.62
C ASN A 46 2.95 12.87 0.21
N LEU A 47 2.82 11.84 -0.64
CA LEU A 47 3.95 11.04 -1.09
C LEU A 47 4.78 11.84 -2.10
N THR A 48 6.11 11.81 -1.93
CA THR A 48 7.03 12.25 -2.99
C THR A 48 6.90 11.34 -4.22
N SER A 49 7.34 11.79 -5.39
CA SER A 49 7.29 10.99 -6.62
C SER A 49 7.97 9.61 -6.47
N ILE A 50 9.04 9.51 -5.67
CA ILE A 50 9.73 8.24 -5.37
C ILE A 50 8.83 7.32 -4.53
N GLU A 51 8.23 7.86 -3.47
CA GLU A 51 7.31 7.12 -2.60
C GLU A 51 6.05 6.70 -3.36
N LEU A 52 5.54 7.55 -4.26
CA LEU A 52 4.40 7.27 -5.11
C LEU A 52 4.67 6.11 -6.08
N VAL A 53 5.84 6.09 -6.73
CA VAL A 53 6.23 4.99 -7.63
C VAL A 53 6.35 3.67 -6.86
N ARG A 54 6.93 3.69 -5.65
CA ARG A 54 7.00 2.51 -4.78
C ARG A 54 5.61 2.06 -4.33
N TYR A 55 4.76 2.99 -3.94
CA TYR A 55 3.38 2.70 -3.55
C TYR A 55 2.62 2.05 -4.71
N GLN A 56 2.70 2.61 -5.92
CA GLN A 56 2.06 2.06 -7.11
C GLN A 56 2.56 0.65 -7.44
N ALA A 57 3.87 0.40 -7.34
CA ALA A 57 4.44 -0.93 -7.59
C ALA A 57 4.00 -1.98 -6.56
N LEU A 58 3.97 -1.61 -5.28
CA LEU A 58 3.47 -2.48 -4.20
C LEU A 58 1.97 -2.74 -4.35
N GLU A 59 1.23 -1.74 -4.82
CA GLU A 59 -0.20 -1.78 -5.03
C GLU A 59 -0.58 -2.69 -6.21
N ASP A 60 0.10 -2.57 -7.36
CA ASP A 60 -0.07 -3.49 -8.49
C ASP A 60 0.27 -4.93 -8.11
N MET A 61 1.33 -5.13 -7.30
CA MET A 61 1.67 -6.43 -6.76
C MET A 61 0.57 -6.96 -5.83
N ALA A 62 0.10 -6.15 -4.87
CA ALA A 62 -0.98 -6.55 -3.96
C ALA A 62 -2.26 -6.94 -4.72
N ILE A 63 -2.60 -6.23 -5.80
CA ILE A 63 -3.72 -6.60 -6.67
C ILE A 63 -3.50 -7.98 -7.30
N ALA A 64 -2.31 -8.24 -7.86
CA ALA A 64 -1.97 -9.53 -8.44
C ALA A 64 -2.08 -10.66 -7.39
N MET A 65 -1.57 -10.42 -6.18
CA MET A 65 -1.61 -11.37 -5.08
C MET A 65 -3.04 -11.68 -4.63
N ILE A 66 -3.91 -10.67 -4.51
CA ILE A 66 -5.33 -10.86 -4.19
C ILE A 66 -6.02 -11.67 -5.30
N LYS A 67 -5.73 -11.38 -6.57
CA LYS A 67 -6.26 -12.14 -7.71
C LYS A 67 -5.81 -13.60 -7.73
N LEU A 68 -4.60 -13.88 -7.23
CA LEU A 68 -4.07 -15.24 -7.07
C LEU A 68 -4.63 -15.97 -5.84
N GLY A 69 -5.52 -15.34 -5.06
CA GLY A 69 -6.09 -15.93 -3.85
C GLY A 69 -5.14 -15.92 -2.65
N MET A 70 -4.07 -15.13 -2.70
CA MET A 70 -3.13 -15.05 -1.57
C MET A 70 -3.73 -14.29 -0.39
N THR A 71 -3.31 -14.69 0.80
CA THR A 71 -3.76 -14.15 2.07
C THR A 71 -3.10 -12.81 2.40
N TYR A 72 -3.73 -12.06 3.30
CA TYR A 72 -3.18 -10.81 3.83
C TYR A 72 -1.77 -10.97 4.46
N GLN A 73 -1.49 -12.11 5.11
CA GLN A 73 -0.17 -12.36 5.70
C GLN A 73 0.92 -12.51 4.64
N GLU A 74 0.62 -13.16 3.50
CA GLU A 74 1.55 -13.31 2.37
C GLU A 74 1.81 -11.96 1.68
N ILE A 75 0.75 -11.19 1.46
CA ILE A 75 0.85 -9.81 0.94
C ILE A 75 1.73 -8.96 1.86
N LYS A 76 1.49 -9.03 3.17
CA LYS A 76 2.30 -8.32 4.17
C LYS A 76 3.76 -8.77 4.14
N ALA A 77 4.03 -10.06 4.09
CA ALA A 77 5.38 -10.60 4.02
C ALA A 77 6.15 -10.10 2.79
N MET A 78 5.46 -9.91 1.66
CA MET A 78 6.03 -9.34 0.44
C MET A 78 6.29 -7.83 0.55
N VAL A 79 5.35 -7.06 1.10
CA VAL A 79 5.49 -5.60 1.26
C VAL A 79 6.63 -5.24 2.21
N PHE A 80 6.83 -6.02 3.27
CA PHE A 80 7.91 -5.83 4.26
C PHE A 80 9.07 -6.78 4.05
N ARG A 81 9.15 -7.46 2.90
CA ARG A 81 10.28 -8.35 2.63
C ARG A 81 11.52 -7.48 2.74
N PRO A 82 12.45 -7.76 3.67
CA PRO A 82 13.72 -7.06 3.64
C PRO A 82 14.27 -7.28 2.25
N GLN A 83 14.76 -6.22 1.60
CA GLN A 83 15.76 -6.41 0.55
C GLN A 83 16.95 -7.08 1.25
N GLN A 84 16.87 -8.39 1.49
CA GLN A 84 18.04 -9.23 1.58
C GLN A 84 18.59 -9.23 0.17
N GLY A 85 19.33 -8.15 -0.14
CA GLY A 85 20.42 -8.26 -1.07
C GLY A 85 21.36 -9.31 -0.49
N GLY A 86 21.60 -10.36 -1.27
CA GLY A 86 22.83 -11.13 -1.15
C GLY A 86 24.03 -10.29 -1.56
#